data_AF-A0A2P6MGP1-F1
#
_entry.id   AF-A0A2P6MGP1-F1
#
_cell.length_a   1.000
_cell.length_b   1.000
_cell.length_c   1.000
_cell.angle_alpha   90.00
_cell.angle_beta   90.00
_cell.angle_gamma   90.00
#
_symmetry.space_group_name_H-M   'P 1'
#
loop_
_entity.id
_entity.type
_entity.pdbx_description
1 polymer ?
#
loop_
_entity_poly.entity_id
_entity_poly.type
_entity_poly.pdbx_seq_one_letter_code
_entity_poly.pdbx_strand_id
1 'polypeptide(L)'
;MNLTSVYMRDGTLLPVYKTLAPADPHHAVVMLHGITTDMDTLAASAEQAADKLNTTVYLPVLRGYHHNKRKATIVRTSQFDEDIEDLLRHFQSRHSFVTLAGHSMGAGNVLRYLQEKGTAEVSASFLAAPFLHPAHPVFHSFESDNKAYTISLKKAVAAGFLTRMGLSSAGHWKIAEIPIRTHPLDSRSATYRKQLSFRLLTSRFITRPTDFQGISTENMHILCGKNDEVVDFSKLDSFLKEYRFPEVTSAGAEDHMSVLTSRAFLESMEQALQKAEAGHSIHQ
;
A
#
# COMPACT_ATOMS: atom_id res chain seq x y z
N MET A 1 14.59 6.60 -11.07
CA MET A 1 14.19 5.18 -10.95
C MET A 1 14.30 4.44 -12.28
N ASN A 2 14.74 3.18 -12.24
CA ASN A 2 14.73 2.25 -13.38
C ASN A 2 13.44 1.43 -13.40
N LEU A 3 12.87 1.19 -14.58
CA LEU A 3 11.73 0.29 -14.75
C LEU A 3 12.21 -1.13 -15.02
N THR A 4 11.75 -2.08 -14.21
CA THR A 4 11.89 -3.52 -14.44
C THR A 4 10.51 -4.17 -14.42
N SER A 5 10.44 -5.50 -14.49
CA SER A 5 9.19 -6.24 -14.35
C SER A 5 9.40 -7.59 -13.67
N VAL A 6 8.38 -8.03 -12.95
CA VAL A 6 8.36 -9.31 -12.22
C VAL A 6 7.19 -10.14 -12.70
N TYR A 7 7.43 -11.43 -12.95
CA TYR A 7 6.36 -12.39 -13.27
C TYR A 7 5.66 -12.87 -12.01
N MET A 8 4.33 -12.78 -12.01
CA MET A 8 3.48 -13.41 -11.03
C MET A 8 3.26 -14.88 -11.41
N ARG A 9 2.80 -15.70 -10.45
CA ARG A 9 2.55 -17.14 -10.65
C ARG A 9 1.55 -17.46 -11.76
N ASP A 10 0.67 -16.51 -12.11
CA ASP A 10 -0.29 -16.65 -13.20
C ASP A 10 0.25 -16.18 -14.57
N GLY A 11 1.56 -15.92 -14.66
CA GLY A 11 2.24 -15.43 -15.86
C GLY A 11 2.03 -13.94 -16.14
N THR A 12 1.32 -13.21 -15.29
CA THR A 12 1.16 -11.75 -15.45
C THR A 12 2.46 -11.05 -15.12
N LEU A 13 2.86 -10.12 -15.99
CA LEU A 13 4.03 -9.29 -15.80
C LEU A 13 3.63 -7.97 -15.14
N LEU A 14 4.12 -7.72 -13.92
CA LEU A 14 3.91 -6.44 -13.22
C LEU A 14 5.11 -5.51 -13.42
N PRO A 15 4.90 -4.24 -13.80
CA PRO A 15 5.97 -3.26 -13.83
C PRO A 15 6.37 -2.88 -12.41
N VAL A 16 7.68 -2.78 -12.16
CA VAL A 16 8.25 -2.37 -10.87
C VAL A 16 9.29 -1.29 -11.12
N TYR A 17 9.14 -0.13 -10.47
CA TYR A 17 10.19 0.88 -10.48
C TYR A 17 11.16 0.62 -9.35
N LYS A 18 12.46 0.70 -9.63
CA LYS A 18 13.56 0.51 -8.68
C LYS A 18 14.37 1.80 -8.55
N THR A 19 14.77 2.16 -7.34
CA THR A 19 15.65 3.33 -7.09
C THR A 19 17.02 3.18 -7.76
N LEU A 20 17.69 4.30 -8.01
CA LEU A 20 19.01 4.35 -8.66
C LEU A 20 20.17 4.50 -7.68
N ALA A 21 19.89 4.97 -6.47
CA ALA A 21 20.89 5.23 -5.46
C ALA A 21 21.72 3.97 -5.10
N PRO A 22 22.93 4.14 -4.55
CA PRO A 22 23.70 3.04 -3.99
C PRO A 22 22.83 2.19 -3.07
N ALA A 23 22.86 0.88 -3.31
CA ALA A 23 21.97 -0.06 -2.66
C ALA A 23 22.76 -0.94 -1.70
N ASP A 24 22.26 -1.07 -0.47
CA ASP A 24 22.61 -2.21 0.38
C ASP A 24 22.02 -3.48 -0.25
N PRO A 25 22.85 -4.49 -0.58
CA PRO A 25 22.35 -5.77 -1.03
C PRO A 25 21.51 -6.48 0.04
N HIS A 26 21.66 -6.17 1.33
CA HIS A 26 20.93 -6.81 2.41
C HIS A 26 19.50 -6.29 2.57
N HIS A 27 19.24 -5.01 2.29
CA HIS A 27 17.96 -4.37 2.55
C HIS A 27 17.17 -4.00 1.31
N ALA A 28 15.91 -4.44 1.27
CA ALA A 28 14.92 -3.97 0.32
C ALA A 28 13.63 -3.49 1.00
N VAL A 29 13.05 -2.44 0.44
CA VAL A 29 11.70 -1.96 0.77
C VAL A 29 10.80 -2.15 -0.44
N VAL A 30 9.71 -2.90 -0.28
CA VAL A 30 8.64 -3.00 -1.29
C VAL A 30 7.53 -2.07 -0.87
N MET A 31 7.36 -0.94 -1.56
CA MET A 31 6.44 0.13 -1.15
C MET A 31 5.22 0.20 -2.08
N LEU A 32 4.06 -0.10 -1.50
CA LEU A 32 2.78 -0.20 -2.19
C LEU A 32 2.06 1.15 -2.24
N HIS A 33 1.66 1.56 -3.45
CA HIS A 33 0.85 2.76 -3.68
C HIS A 33 -0.62 2.54 -3.29
N GLY A 34 -1.34 3.64 -3.11
CA GLY A 34 -2.79 3.62 -2.89
C GLY A 34 -3.58 3.35 -4.17
N ILE A 35 -4.07 4.44 -4.78
CA ILE A 35 -4.81 4.43 -6.04
C ILE A 35 -4.04 5.13 -7.18
N THR A 36 -2.70 5.14 -7.10
CA THR A 36 -1.71 5.68 -8.06
C THR A 36 -1.68 7.18 -8.31
N THR A 37 -2.57 7.98 -7.71
CA THR A 37 -2.51 9.45 -7.78
C THR A 37 -1.29 10.02 -7.05
N ASP A 38 -0.64 9.20 -6.21
CA ASP A 38 0.47 9.48 -5.31
C ASP A 38 1.84 9.07 -5.85
N MET A 39 1.92 8.48 -7.05
CA MET A 39 3.14 7.83 -7.55
C MET A 39 4.37 8.76 -7.64
N ASP A 40 4.21 10.04 -7.97
CA ASP A 40 5.33 11.00 -8.03
C ASP A 40 5.94 11.24 -6.64
N THR A 41 5.09 11.51 -5.64
CA THR A 41 5.53 11.72 -4.26
C THR A 41 6.11 10.44 -3.68
N LEU A 42 5.52 9.28 -4.00
CA LEU A 42 6.03 7.97 -3.58
C LEU A 42 7.39 7.66 -4.21
N ALA A 43 7.62 8.05 -5.46
CA ALA A 43 8.94 7.92 -6.10
C ALA A 43 9.97 8.86 -5.47
N ALA A 44 9.57 10.09 -5.14
CA ALA A 44 10.45 11.04 -4.45
C ALA A 44 10.83 10.55 -3.05
N SER A 45 9.91 9.96 -2.30
CA SER A 45 10.20 9.37 -0.99
C SER A 45 11.07 8.12 -1.11
N ALA A 46 10.83 7.28 -2.12
CA ALA A 46 11.64 6.10 -2.40
C ALA A 46 13.09 6.46 -2.71
N GLU A 47 13.36 7.43 -3.59
CA GLU A 47 14.73 7.85 -3.91
C GLU A 47 15.41 8.50 -2.70
N GLN A 48 14.69 9.28 -1.88
CA GLN A 48 15.22 9.83 -0.63
C GLN A 48 15.60 8.73 0.38
N ALA A 49 14.72 7.75 0.59
CA ALA A 49 14.98 6.63 1.47
C ALA A 49 16.17 5.78 0.97
N ALA A 50 16.26 5.53 -0.34
CA ALA A 50 17.37 4.80 -0.92
C ALA A 50 18.71 5.54 -0.73
N ASP A 51 18.76 6.85 -0.94
CA ASP A 51 19.96 7.68 -0.74
C ASP A 51 20.38 7.75 0.73
N LYS A 52 19.43 7.99 1.64
CA LYS A 52 19.74 8.26 3.05
C LYS A 52 19.91 7.01 3.91
N LEU A 53 19.19 5.95 3.59
CA LEU A 53 19.17 4.72 4.38
C LEU A 53 19.96 3.59 3.69
N ASN A 54 20.62 3.89 2.57
CA ASN A 54 21.38 2.94 1.77
C ASN A 54 20.54 1.70 1.41
N THR A 55 19.26 1.83 1.04
CA THR A 55 18.39 0.66 0.79
C THR A 55 17.92 0.59 -0.67
N THR A 56 17.50 -0.59 -1.13
CA THR A 56 16.80 -0.69 -2.41
C THR A 56 15.31 -0.51 -2.23
N VAL A 57 14.69 0.50 -2.86
CA VAL A 57 13.22 0.65 -2.84
C VAL A 57 12.62 0.21 -4.17
N TYR A 58 11.63 -0.68 -4.08
CA TYR A 58 10.83 -1.20 -5.18
C TYR A 58 9.40 -0.67 -5.09
N LEU A 59 8.93 -0.03 -6.17
CA LEU A 59 7.56 0.49 -6.32
C LEU A 59 6.81 -0.31 -7.40
N PRO A 60 6.12 -1.41 -7.03
CA PRO A 60 5.33 -2.18 -7.97
C PRO A 60 4.06 -1.43 -8.38
N VAL A 61 3.78 -1.37 -9.68
CA VAL A 61 2.49 -0.91 -10.19
C VAL A 61 1.48 -2.05 -10.11
N LEU A 62 0.75 -2.08 -9.00
CA LEU A 62 -0.27 -3.10 -8.71
C LEU A 62 -1.19 -3.43 -9.91
N ARG A 63 -1.59 -4.70 -9.98
CA ARG A 63 -2.51 -5.20 -11.01
C ARG A 63 -3.78 -4.35 -11.11
N GLY A 64 -4.20 -4.10 -12.35
CA GLY A 64 -5.35 -3.25 -12.64
C GLY A 64 -5.01 -1.75 -12.78
N TYR A 65 -3.80 -1.33 -12.41
CA TYR A 65 -3.32 0.06 -12.51
C TYR A 65 -2.32 0.30 -13.65
N HIS A 66 -1.59 -0.71 -14.12
CA HIS A 66 -0.71 -0.53 -15.28
C HIS A 66 -1.50 -0.52 -16.61
N HIS A 67 -0.90 0.03 -17.67
CA HIS A 67 -1.55 0.36 -18.95
C HIS A 67 -1.99 -0.84 -19.80
N ASN A 68 -1.71 -2.08 -19.38
CA ASN A 68 -2.07 -3.22 -20.22
C ASN A 68 -3.59 -3.45 -20.25
N LYS A 69 -4.15 -3.66 -21.44
CA LYS A 69 -5.59 -3.62 -21.80
C LYS A 69 -6.51 -4.60 -21.04
N ARG A 70 -6.02 -5.33 -20.04
CA ARG A 70 -6.85 -6.13 -19.15
C ARG A 70 -7.61 -5.19 -18.20
N LYS A 71 -8.92 -5.44 -18.09
CA LYS A 71 -9.91 -4.69 -17.30
C LYS A 71 -9.29 -4.21 -15.98
N ALA A 72 -9.53 -2.96 -15.56
CA ALA A 72 -9.23 -2.48 -14.19
C ALA A 72 -10.09 -3.23 -13.16
N THR A 73 -9.70 -4.48 -12.94
CA THR A 73 -10.35 -5.50 -12.15
C THR A 73 -9.32 -6.59 -11.88
N ILE A 74 -9.63 -7.43 -10.91
CA ILE A 74 -8.87 -8.64 -10.62
C ILE A 74 -9.81 -9.84 -10.74
N VAL A 75 -9.25 -11.02 -10.98
CA VAL A 75 -10.06 -12.22 -11.18
C VAL A 75 -10.69 -12.65 -9.86
N ARG A 76 -9.93 -12.61 -8.77
CA ARG A 76 -10.33 -13.10 -7.44
C ARG A 76 -9.89 -12.12 -6.36
N THR A 77 -10.50 -12.20 -5.17
CA THR A 77 -10.17 -11.30 -4.04
C THR A 77 -8.74 -11.46 -3.56
N SER A 78 -8.21 -12.70 -3.57
CA SER A 78 -6.83 -12.99 -3.12
C SER A 78 -5.73 -12.54 -4.09
N GLN A 79 -6.06 -11.89 -5.21
CA GLN A 79 -5.08 -11.65 -6.27
C GLN A 79 -3.98 -10.68 -5.83
N PHE A 80 -4.27 -9.66 -5.02
CA PHE A 80 -3.22 -8.79 -4.48
C PHE A 80 -2.34 -9.53 -3.49
N ASP A 81 -2.93 -10.36 -2.64
CA ASP A 81 -2.20 -11.16 -1.65
C ASP A 81 -1.19 -12.10 -2.35
N GLU A 82 -1.60 -12.73 -3.45
CA GLU A 82 -0.75 -13.57 -4.31
C GLU A 82 0.33 -12.78 -5.05
N ASP A 83 -0.04 -11.65 -5.66
CA ASP A 83 0.92 -10.81 -6.39
C ASP A 83 1.98 -10.23 -5.43
N ILE A 84 1.60 -9.85 -4.21
CA ILE A 84 2.52 -9.36 -3.16
C ILE A 84 3.43 -10.49 -2.69
N GLU A 85 2.90 -11.69 -2.46
CA GLU A 85 3.69 -12.88 -2.09
C GLU A 85 4.77 -13.17 -3.14
N ASP A 86 4.41 -13.12 -4.43
CA ASP A 86 5.33 -13.37 -5.54
C ASP A 86 6.41 -12.27 -5.66
N LEU A 87 6.05 -11.01 -5.43
CA LEU A 87 7.00 -9.90 -5.37
C LEU A 87 8.00 -10.07 -4.22
N LEU A 88 7.51 -10.36 -3.01
CA LEU A 88 8.35 -10.50 -1.82
C LEU A 88 9.36 -11.65 -2.01
N ARG A 89 8.91 -12.83 -2.43
CA ARG A 89 9.80 -13.97 -2.74
C ARG A 89 10.83 -13.64 -3.80
N HIS A 90 10.43 -12.90 -4.84
CA HIS A 90 11.36 -12.45 -5.86
C HIS A 90 12.47 -11.59 -5.27
N PHE A 91 12.17 -10.70 -4.33
CA PHE A 91 13.16 -9.81 -3.73
C PHE A 91 13.99 -10.46 -2.62
N GLN A 92 13.41 -11.36 -1.82
CA GLN A 92 14.16 -12.13 -0.82
C GLN A 92 15.27 -13.00 -1.42
N SER A 93 15.13 -13.44 -2.69
CA SER A 93 16.22 -14.14 -3.38
C SER A 93 17.49 -13.29 -3.58
N ARG A 94 17.41 -11.97 -3.34
CA ARG A 94 18.49 -10.99 -3.56
C ARG A 94 18.82 -10.16 -2.32
N HIS A 95 17.98 -10.22 -1.30
CA HIS A 95 18.05 -9.36 -0.13
C HIS A 95 17.81 -10.18 1.14
N SER A 96 18.65 -9.96 2.16
CA SER A 96 18.55 -10.64 3.46
C SER A 96 17.29 -10.24 4.22
N PHE A 97 16.87 -8.98 4.12
CA PHE A 97 15.65 -8.48 4.75
C PHE A 97 14.81 -7.69 3.76
N VAL A 98 13.50 -7.91 3.85
CA VAL A 98 12.51 -7.24 3.01
C VAL A 98 11.45 -6.60 3.89
N THR A 99 11.37 -5.28 3.83
CA THR A 99 10.34 -4.48 4.50
C THR A 99 9.17 -4.26 3.54
N LEU A 100 7.96 -4.63 3.96
CA LEU A 100 6.74 -4.37 3.20
C LEU A 100 6.12 -3.05 3.68
N ALA A 101 6.14 -2.05 2.83
CA ALA A 101 5.64 -0.72 3.13
C ALA A 101 4.38 -0.38 2.33
N GLY A 102 3.51 0.46 2.87
CA GLY A 102 2.30 0.90 2.19
C GLY A 102 1.89 2.31 2.59
N HIS A 103 1.51 3.11 1.60
CA HIS A 103 0.95 4.45 1.79
C HIS A 103 -0.57 4.42 1.56
N SER A 104 -1.37 5.09 2.42
CA SER A 104 -2.81 5.22 2.20
C SER A 104 -3.48 3.85 2.00
N MET A 105 -4.21 3.63 0.90
CA MET A 105 -4.81 2.31 0.58
C MET A 105 -3.76 1.20 0.31
N GLY A 106 -2.51 1.57 0.04
CA GLY A 106 -1.37 0.65 0.02
C GLY A 106 -1.12 0.02 1.39
N ALA A 107 -1.31 0.78 2.48
CA ALA A 107 -1.23 0.25 3.85
C ALA A 107 -2.33 -0.79 4.13
N GLY A 108 -3.52 -0.63 3.56
CA GLY A 108 -4.56 -1.64 3.58
C GLY A 108 -4.09 -2.97 2.97
N ASN A 109 -3.41 -2.92 1.81
CA ASN A 109 -2.85 -4.12 1.18
C ASN A 109 -1.81 -4.80 2.07
N VAL A 110 -0.93 -4.03 2.73
CA VAL A 110 0.05 -4.57 3.68
C VAL A 110 -0.67 -5.31 4.81
N LEU A 111 -1.66 -4.66 5.43
CA LEU A 111 -2.41 -5.24 6.53
C LEU A 111 -3.14 -6.53 6.12
N ARG A 112 -3.79 -6.50 4.95
CA ARG A 112 -4.48 -7.65 4.38
C ARG A 112 -3.50 -8.80 4.09
N TYR A 113 -2.37 -8.50 3.48
CA TYR A 113 -1.34 -9.50 3.20
C TYR A 113 -0.86 -10.17 4.48
N LEU A 114 -0.52 -9.40 5.51
CA LEU A 114 -0.06 -9.92 6.80
C LEU A 114 -1.12 -10.81 7.46
N GLN A 115 -2.41 -10.48 7.34
CA GLN A 115 -3.49 -11.32 7.84
C GLN A 115 -3.61 -12.66 7.09
N GLU A 116 -3.55 -12.62 5.76
CA GLU A 116 -3.84 -13.78 4.91
C GLU A 116 -2.63 -14.70 4.70
N LYS A 117 -1.41 -14.15 4.81
CA LYS A 117 -0.13 -14.82 4.46
C LYS A 117 0.88 -14.84 5.60
N GLY A 118 0.67 -14.05 6.65
CA GLY A 118 1.62 -13.91 7.76
C GLY A 118 2.86 -13.11 7.39
N THR A 119 3.93 -13.28 8.18
CA THR A 119 5.18 -12.52 8.10
C THR A 119 6.36 -13.31 7.53
N ALA A 120 6.16 -14.54 7.04
CA ALA A 120 7.26 -15.40 6.60
C ALA A 120 8.19 -14.69 5.59
N GLU A 121 7.61 -13.87 4.71
CA GLU A 121 8.34 -13.16 3.66
C GLU A 121 8.63 -11.68 3.97
N VAL A 122 8.40 -11.26 5.21
CA VAL A 122 8.42 -9.85 5.63
C VAL A 122 9.19 -9.71 6.94
N SER A 123 10.33 -9.04 6.88
CA SER A 123 11.16 -8.79 8.07
C SER A 123 10.60 -7.67 8.95
N ALA A 124 10.02 -6.64 8.33
CA ALA A 124 9.29 -5.56 8.99
C ALA A 124 8.19 -5.01 8.09
N SER A 125 7.22 -4.30 8.68
CA SER A 125 6.16 -3.63 7.94
C SER A 125 6.07 -2.14 8.30
N PHE A 126 5.77 -1.31 7.30
CA PHE A 126 5.73 0.15 7.47
C PHE A 126 4.47 0.75 6.84
N LEU A 127 3.66 1.42 7.64
CA LEU A 127 2.39 2.02 7.21
C LEU A 127 2.47 3.54 7.31
N ALA A 128 2.42 4.25 6.18
CA ALA A 128 2.36 5.71 6.15
C ALA A 128 0.94 6.19 5.83
N ALA A 129 0.42 7.10 6.65
CA ALA A 129 -0.92 7.69 6.52
C ALA A 129 -1.99 6.64 6.16
N PRO A 130 -2.19 5.61 7.00
CA PRO A 130 -2.82 4.37 6.56
C PRO A 130 -4.34 4.50 6.33
N PHE A 131 -4.80 4.05 5.16
CA PHE A 131 -6.22 3.80 4.90
C PHE A 131 -6.49 2.29 4.95
N LEU A 132 -6.87 1.79 6.14
CA LEU A 132 -6.90 0.35 6.43
C LEU A 132 -8.22 -0.33 6.02
N HIS A 133 -9.37 0.32 6.24
CA HIS A 133 -10.67 -0.16 5.76
C HIS A 133 -11.69 1.00 5.77
N PRO A 134 -12.55 1.20 4.74
CA PRO A 134 -13.49 2.32 4.65
C PRO A 134 -14.59 2.37 5.74
N ALA A 135 -14.62 1.41 6.66
CA ALA A 135 -15.59 1.32 7.75
C ALA A 135 -14.98 1.72 9.09
N HIS A 136 -13.68 2.03 9.13
CA HIS A 136 -13.03 2.49 10.34
C HIS A 136 -13.47 3.92 10.69
N PRO A 137 -13.69 4.22 11.98
CA PRO A 137 -14.17 5.52 12.43
C PRO A 137 -13.04 6.56 12.52
N VAL A 138 -12.02 6.46 11.67
CA VAL A 138 -10.76 7.23 11.77
C VAL A 138 -10.59 8.24 10.64
N PHE A 139 -11.51 8.27 9.67
CA PHE A 139 -11.40 9.19 8.54
C PHE A 139 -12.19 10.46 8.80
N HIS A 140 -11.68 11.58 8.28
CA HIS A 140 -12.46 12.80 8.18
C HIS A 140 -13.66 12.57 7.26
N SER A 141 -14.77 13.27 7.54
CA SER A 141 -15.93 13.26 6.66
C SER A 141 -15.47 13.67 5.25
N PHE A 142 -15.67 12.81 4.26
CA PHE A 142 -15.35 13.11 2.87
C PHE A 142 -16.31 14.18 2.31
N GLU A 143 -16.14 15.43 2.73
CA GLU A 143 -16.62 16.59 1.98
C GLU A 143 -15.49 17.08 1.08
N SER A 144 -15.03 16.22 0.17
CA SER A 144 -14.09 16.67 -0.85
C SER A 144 -14.88 17.04 -2.11
N ASP A 145 -14.97 18.34 -2.36
CA ASP A 145 -15.34 18.95 -3.65
C ASP A 145 -14.27 18.66 -4.74
N ASN A 146 -13.34 17.74 -4.45
CA ASN A 146 -12.16 17.46 -5.23
C ASN A 146 -12.54 16.56 -6.41
N LYS A 147 -12.84 17.19 -7.55
CA LYS A 147 -13.17 16.58 -8.86
C LYS A 147 -12.08 15.64 -9.42
N ALA A 148 -10.97 15.47 -8.71
CA ALA A 148 -9.85 14.65 -9.13
C ALA A 148 -10.24 13.19 -9.32
N TYR A 149 -11.02 12.59 -8.42
CA TYR A 149 -11.53 11.22 -8.57
C TYR A 149 -13.00 11.13 -8.13
N THR A 150 -13.72 10.13 -8.64
CA THR A 150 -15.13 9.92 -8.27
C THR A 150 -15.32 8.51 -7.72
N ILE A 151 -16.05 8.37 -6.63
CA ILE A 151 -16.46 7.08 -6.06
C ILE A 151 -17.98 7.09 -5.92
N SER A 152 -18.64 6.11 -6.52
CA SER A 152 -20.07 5.91 -6.42
C SER A 152 -20.39 5.02 -5.23
N LEU A 153 -20.63 5.63 -4.07
CA LEU A 153 -20.96 4.92 -2.83
C LEU A 153 -22.21 4.02 -3.00
N LYS A 154 -23.25 4.52 -3.67
CA LYS A 154 -24.47 3.73 -3.98
C LYS A 154 -24.13 2.45 -4.76
N LYS A 155 -23.30 2.54 -5.80
CA LYS A 155 -22.85 1.36 -6.56
C LYS A 155 -21.98 0.44 -5.72
N ALA A 156 -21.10 0.99 -4.86
CA ALA A 156 -20.26 0.19 -3.98
C ALA A 156 -21.08 -0.61 -2.96
N VAL A 157 -22.08 0.02 -2.32
CA VAL A 157 -23.00 -0.65 -1.38
C VAL A 157 -23.79 -1.75 -2.10
N ALA A 158 -24.38 -1.46 -3.26
CA ALA A 158 -25.13 -2.43 -4.04
C ALA A 158 -24.24 -3.60 -4.51
N ALA A 159 -23.04 -3.32 -5.00
CA ALA A 159 -22.08 -4.35 -5.42
C ALA A 159 -21.64 -5.24 -4.24
N GLY A 160 -21.42 -4.64 -3.06
CA GLY A 160 -21.06 -5.36 -1.84
C GLY A 160 -22.17 -6.31 -1.38
N PHE A 161 -23.41 -5.83 -1.33
CA PHE A 161 -24.57 -6.64 -0.99
C PHE A 161 -24.75 -7.83 -1.94
N LEU A 162 -24.72 -7.57 -3.26
CA LEU A 162 -24.89 -8.63 -4.27
C LEU A 162 -23.74 -9.64 -4.25
N THR A 163 -22.50 -9.17 -4.07
CA THR A 163 -21.35 -10.07 -3.95
C THR A 163 -21.49 -10.99 -2.73
N ARG A 164 -21.98 -10.46 -1.60
CA ARG A 164 -22.24 -11.23 -0.37
C ARG A 164 -23.37 -12.26 -0.54
N MET A 165 -24.35 -11.98 -1.39
CA MET A 165 -25.40 -12.93 -1.79
C MET A 165 -24.92 -13.99 -2.80
N GLY A 166 -23.65 -13.99 -3.19
CA GLY A 166 -23.07 -14.97 -4.12
C GLY A 166 -23.07 -14.54 -5.59
N LEU A 167 -23.55 -13.33 -5.91
CA LEU A 167 -23.51 -12.80 -7.28
C LEU A 167 -22.11 -12.24 -7.60
N SER A 168 -21.19 -13.13 -7.97
CA SER A 168 -19.79 -12.79 -8.23
C SER A 168 -19.60 -11.73 -9.32
N SER A 169 -20.52 -11.62 -10.29
CA SER A 169 -20.46 -10.61 -11.36
C SER A 169 -20.55 -9.17 -10.83
N ALA A 170 -21.18 -8.95 -9.68
CA ALA A 170 -21.25 -7.65 -9.01
C ALA A 170 -19.86 -7.11 -8.62
N GLY A 171 -18.89 -7.99 -8.39
CA GLY A 171 -17.51 -7.61 -8.15
C GLY A 171 -16.85 -6.85 -9.30
N HIS A 172 -17.35 -7.01 -10.53
CA HIS A 172 -16.83 -6.30 -11.70
C HIS A 172 -17.46 -4.92 -11.93
N TRP A 173 -18.46 -4.53 -11.13
CA TRP A 173 -19.13 -3.23 -11.27
C TRP A 173 -18.14 -2.10 -11.09
N LYS A 174 -18.17 -1.13 -12.01
CA LYS A 174 -17.31 0.06 -11.96
C LYS A 174 -17.86 1.05 -10.96
N ILE A 175 -17.12 1.25 -9.87
CA ILE A 175 -17.56 2.07 -8.74
C ILE A 175 -16.71 3.31 -8.54
N ALA A 176 -15.51 3.37 -9.14
CA ALA A 176 -14.68 4.55 -9.04
C ALA A 176 -14.01 4.89 -10.38
N GLU A 177 -13.69 6.15 -10.56
CA GLU A 177 -12.93 6.65 -11.69
C GLU A 177 -11.81 7.59 -11.22
N ILE A 178 -10.59 7.30 -11.63
CA ILE A 178 -9.39 8.01 -11.22
C ILE A 178 -8.60 8.49 -12.45
N PRO A 179 -7.84 9.59 -12.37
CA PRO A 179 -6.88 9.98 -13.38
C PRO A 179 -5.61 9.14 -13.19
N ILE A 180 -5.12 8.52 -14.25
CA ILE A 180 -3.87 7.77 -14.22
C ILE A 180 -3.04 8.05 -15.45
N ARG A 181 -1.72 8.11 -15.28
CA ARG A 181 -0.76 8.23 -16.37
C ARG A 181 -0.53 6.89 -17.06
N THR A 182 -0.26 6.93 -18.36
CA THR A 182 0.13 5.75 -19.15
C THR A 182 1.41 5.12 -18.60
N HIS A 183 2.36 5.97 -18.22
CA HIS A 183 3.56 5.60 -17.49
C HIS A 183 3.56 6.38 -16.17
N PRO A 184 3.26 5.73 -15.02
CA PRO A 184 3.04 6.43 -13.75
C PRO A 184 4.08 7.50 -13.39
N LEU A 185 5.37 7.21 -13.62
CA LEU A 185 6.48 8.11 -13.27
C LEU A 185 7.01 8.97 -14.43
N ASP A 186 6.39 8.91 -15.62
CA ASP A 186 6.74 9.84 -16.71
C ASP A 186 5.72 10.98 -16.73
N SER A 187 6.13 12.15 -16.27
CA SER A 187 5.31 13.36 -16.23
C SER A 187 4.84 13.83 -17.59
N ARG A 188 5.49 13.39 -18.68
CA ARG A 188 5.10 13.70 -20.07
C ARG A 188 4.09 12.71 -20.65
N SER A 189 3.85 11.60 -19.96
CA SER A 189 2.94 10.57 -20.46
C SER A 189 1.48 11.00 -20.37
N ALA A 190 0.67 10.49 -21.30
CA ALA A 190 -0.74 10.82 -21.36
C ALA A 190 -1.50 10.36 -20.12
N THR A 191 -2.33 11.24 -19.56
CA THR A 191 -3.28 10.93 -18.48
C THR A 191 -4.62 10.52 -19.07
N TYR A 192 -5.23 9.48 -18.52
CA TYR A 192 -6.56 9.01 -18.90
C TYR A 192 -7.39 8.64 -17.68
N ARG A 193 -8.71 8.59 -17.84
CA ARG A 193 -9.64 8.17 -16.79
C ARG A 193 -9.71 6.64 -16.73
N LYS A 194 -9.41 6.05 -15.57
CA LYS A 194 -9.46 4.61 -15.33
C LYS A 194 -10.61 4.27 -14.40
N GLN A 195 -11.49 3.38 -14.85
CA GLN A 195 -12.61 2.90 -14.05
C GLN A 195 -12.25 1.65 -13.24
N LEU A 196 -12.27 1.77 -11.92
CA LEU A 196 -11.95 0.72 -10.96
C LEU A 196 -13.21 -0.08 -10.61
N SER A 197 -13.10 -1.41 -10.68
CA SER A 197 -14.20 -2.29 -10.25
C SER A 197 -14.29 -2.40 -8.73
N PHE A 198 -15.48 -2.73 -8.20
CA PHE A 198 -15.71 -3.01 -6.78
C PHE A 198 -14.66 -3.96 -6.21
N ARG A 199 -14.47 -5.13 -6.84
CA ARG A 199 -13.49 -6.14 -6.40
C ARG A 199 -12.07 -5.59 -6.37
N LEU A 200 -11.68 -4.78 -7.35
CA LEU A 200 -10.33 -4.19 -7.37
C LEU A 200 -10.09 -3.30 -6.14
N LEU A 201 -11.07 -2.47 -5.78
CA LEU A 201 -10.93 -1.57 -4.64
C LEU A 201 -11.01 -2.32 -3.31
N THR A 202 -11.99 -3.21 -3.15
CA THR A 202 -12.24 -3.85 -1.86
C THR A 202 -11.27 -4.97 -1.52
N SER A 203 -10.62 -5.57 -2.51
CA SER A 203 -9.61 -6.63 -2.28
C SER A 203 -8.29 -6.11 -1.70
N ARG A 204 -8.22 -4.82 -1.38
CA ARG A 204 -7.11 -4.21 -0.64
C ARG A 204 -7.28 -4.35 0.86
N PHE A 205 -8.48 -4.65 1.33
CA PHE A 205 -8.82 -4.54 2.74
C PHE A 205 -9.08 -5.91 3.35
N ILE A 206 -8.88 -6.00 4.66
CA ILE A 206 -9.29 -7.16 5.46
C ILE A 206 -10.80 -7.39 5.32
N THR A 207 -11.21 -8.65 5.30
CA THR A 207 -12.62 -9.02 5.02
C THR A 207 -13.57 -8.54 6.12
N ARG A 208 -13.10 -8.55 7.38
CA ARG A 208 -13.83 -8.09 8.55
C ARG A 208 -13.09 -6.88 9.14
N PRO A 209 -13.67 -5.67 9.16
CA PRO A 209 -12.93 -4.44 9.47
C PRO A 209 -12.31 -4.38 10.87
N THR A 210 -12.85 -5.13 11.83
CA THR A 210 -12.38 -5.14 13.23
C THR A 210 -11.74 -6.46 13.61
N ASP A 211 -11.55 -7.36 12.65
CA ASP A 211 -10.88 -8.63 12.88
C ASP A 211 -9.43 -8.51 12.45
N PHE A 212 -8.55 -8.21 13.41
CA PHE A 212 -7.11 -8.18 13.22
C PHE A 212 -6.43 -9.48 13.68
N GLN A 213 -7.19 -10.55 13.92
CA GLN A 213 -6.63 -11.83 14.31
C GLN A 213 -5.67 -12.33 13.21
N GLY A 214 -4.51 -12.84 13.63
CA GLY A 214 -3.48 -13.37 12.73
C GLY A 214 -2.49 -12.33 12.20
N ILE A 215 -2.71 -11.04 12.46
CA ILE A 215 -1.78 -9.98 12.06
C ILE A 215 -0.70 -9.83 13.13
N SER A 216 0.54 -10.14 12.77
CA SER A 216 1.69 -9.82 13.64
C SER A 216 2.01 -8.34 13.54
N THR A 217 2.09 -7.68 14.70
CA THR A 217 2.39 -6.24 14.82
C THR A 217 3.77 -5.98 15.42
N GLU A 218 4.54 -7.05 15.72
CA GLU A 218 5.81 -6.97 16.44
C GLU A 218 6.82 -6.07 15.73
N ASN A 219 7.01 -6.24 14.41
CA ASN A 219 7.90 -5.42 13.58
C ASN A 219 7.13 -4.44 12.69
N MET A 220 6.00 -3.93 13.17
CA MET A 220 5.19 -2.95 12.45
C MET A 220 5.52 -1.53 12.93
N HIS A 221 5.67 -0.62 11.97
CA HIS A 221 5.82 0.82 12.19
C HIS A 221 4.67 1.54 11.50
N ILE A 222 4.09 2.53 12.19
CA ILE A 222 2.94 3.29 11.71
C ILE A 222 3.25 4.78 11.87
N LEU A 223 3.11 5.54 10.80
CA LEU A 223 3.38 6.97 10.75
C LEU A 223 2.16 7.71 10.19
N CYS A 224 1.76 8.80 10.83
CA CYS A 224 0.67 9.65 10.35
C CYS A 224 0.93 11.12 10.70
N GLY A 225 0.60 12.04 9.80
CA GLY A 225 0.64 13.48 10.05
C GLY A 225 -0.54 13.90 10.94
N LYS A 226 -0.35 14.94 11.76
CA LYS A 226 -1.44 15.50 12.59
C LYS A 226 -2.43 16.35 11.79
N ASN A 227 -2.02 16.82 10.61
CA ASN A 227 -2.83 17.61 9.70
C ASN A 227 -3.28 16.79 8.48
N ASP A 228 -3.20 15.46 8.54
CA ASP A 228 -3.68 14.59 7.48
C ASP A 228 -5.19 14.83 7.28
N GLU A 229 -5.55 15.29 6.09
CA GLU A 229 -6.90 15.67 5.73
C GLU A 229 -7.83 14.48 5.44
N VAL A 230 -7.26 13.27 5.34
CA VAL A 230 -7.98 12.01 5.09
C VAL A 230 -8.13 11.21 6.38
N VAL A 231 -7.04 11.06 7.14
CA VAL A 231 -6.94 10.22 8.33
C VAL A 231 -6.74 11.08 9.57
N ASP A 232 -7.68 11.02 10.50
CA ASP A 232 -7.60 11.72 11.79
C ASP A 232 -6.57 11.00 12.69
N PHE A 233 -5.42 11.63 12.93
CA PHE A 233 -4.32 11.06 13.73
C PHE A 233 -4.79 10.54 15.09
N SER A 234 -5.55 11.34 15.85
CA SER A 234 -5.96 10.99 17.21
C SER A 234 -6.95 9.83 17.23
N LYS A 235 -7.87 9.78 16.25
CA LYS A 235 -8.78 8.65 16.11
C LYS A 235 -8.06 7.40 15.64
N LEU A 236 -7.12 7.51 14.70
CA LEU A 236 -6.32 6.38 14.22
C LEU A 236 -5.52 5.76 15.37
N ASP A 237 -4.80 6.59 16.14
CA ASP A 237 -3.98 6.12 17.25
C ASP A 237 -4.83 5.46 18.35
N SER A 238 -5.95 6.09 18.73
CA SER A 238 -6.88 5.51 19.71
C SER A 238 -7.46 4.18 19.21
N PHE A 239 -7.94 4.14 17.97
CA PHE A 239 -8.52 2.95 17.36
C PHE A 239 -7.51 1.80 17.32
N LEU A 240 -6.28 2.05 16.85
CA LEU A 240 -5.25 1.02 16.76
C LEU A 240 -4.78 0.51 18.14
N LYS A 241 -4.73 1.39 19.14
CA LYS A 241 -4.44 1.03 20.54
C LYS A 241 -5.47 0.05 21.11
N GLU A 242 -6.77 0.19 20.80
CA GLU A 242 -7.82 -0.75 21.21
C GLU A 242 -7.55 -2.18 20.73
N TYR A 243 -6.87 -2.34 19.59
CA TYR A 243 -6.52 -3.63 19.00
C TYR A 243 -5.04 -4.02 19.20
N ARG A 244 -4.32 -3.36 20.11
CA ARG A 244 -2.92 -3.67 20.47
C ARG A 244 -1.93 -3.56 19.31
N PHE A 245 -2.18 -2.66 18.37
CA PHE A 245 -1.18 -2.24 17.41
C PHE A 245 -0.12 -1.35 18.10
N PRO A 246 1.08 -1.21 17.51
CA PRO A 246 2.05 -0.24 17.96
C PRO A 246 1.48 1.18 17.91
N GLU A 247 2.02 2.06 18.75
CA GLU A 247 1.66 3.46 18.75
C GLU A 247 1.93 4.12 17.39
N VAL A 248 1.03 5.02 16.99
CA VAL A 248 1.20 5.76 15.73
C VAL A 248 2.20 6.87 15.96
N THR A 249 3.33 6.80 15.24
CA THR A 249 4.32 7.86 15.24
C THR A 249 3.74 9.10 14.55
N SER A 250 3.86 10.25 15.19
CA SER A 250 3.42 11.52 14.62
C SER A 250 4.48 12.09 13.69
N ALA A 251 4.10 12.38 12.44
CA ALA A 251 4.95 13.12 11.51
C ALA A 251 4.93 14.65 11.73
N GLY A 252 4.30 15.14 12.79
CA GLY A 252 4.17 16.58 13.04
C GLY A 252 3.01 17.16 12.24
N ALA A 253 3.21 18.33 11.64
CA ALA A 253 2.17 19.10 10.92
C ALA A 253 1.96 18.66 9.46
N GLU A 254 2.49 17.50 9.07
CA GLU A 254 2.38 16.95 7.71
C GLU A 254 0.94 16.57 7.36
N ASP A 255 0.60 16.69 6.07
CA ASP A 255 -0.66 16.26 5.47
C ASP A 255 -0.57 14.82 4.92
N HIS A 256 -1.64 14.33 4.28
CA HIS A 256 -1.72 12.95 3.79
C HIS A 256 -0.59 12.58 2.82
N MET A 257 -0.09 13.56 2.05
CA MET A 257 0.93 13.35 1.01
C MET A 257 2.32 13.79 1.47
N SER A 258 2.43 14.93 2.15
CA SER A 258 3.69 15.53 2.56
C SER A 258 4.41 14.66 3.59
N VAL A 259 3.69 13.83 4.34
CA VAL A 259 4.24 12.82 5.24
C VAL A 259 5.30 11.95 4.57
N LEU A 260 5.12 11.57 3.30
CA LEU A 260 6.03 10.69 2.57
C LEU A 260 7.41 11.30 2.33
N THR A 261 7.50 12.62 2.26
CA THR A 261 8.76 13.34 2.04
C THR A 261 9.26 14.05 3.30
N SER A 262 8.60 13.80 4.43
CA SER A 262 8.96 14.40 5.71
C SER A 262 10.24 13.79 6.28
N ARG A 263 10.91 14.54 7.16
CA ARG A 263 12.02 14.01 7.96
C ARG A 263 11.57 12.83 8.83
N ALA A 264 10.37 12.92 9.40
CA ALA A 264 9.80 11.88 10.24
C ALA A 264 9.60 10.55 9.49
N PHE A 265 9.31 10.60 8.18
CA PHE A 265 9.26 9.40 7.35
C PHE A 265 10.60 8.71 7.23
N LEU A 266 11.68 9.44 6.96
CA LEU A 266 13.02 8.87 6.87
C LEU A 266 13.46 8.26 8.21
N GLU A 267 13.27 8.98 9.31
CA GLU A 267 13.61 8.51 10.66
C GLU A 267 12.79 7.27 11.05
N SER A 268 11.49 7.25 10.75
CA SER A 268 10.64 6.10 11.07
C SER A 268 10.93 4.89 10.19
N MET A 269 11.29 5.11 8.92
CA MET A 269 11.70 4.04 8.00
C MET A 269 13.04 3.45 8.44
N GLU A 270 14.00 4.28 8.85
CA GLU A 270 15.28 3.82 9.39
C GLU A 270 15.08 2.89 10.60
N GLN A 271 14.20 3.26 11.54
CA GLN A 271 13.85 2.41 12.67
C GLN A 271 13.24 1.08 12.24
N ALA A 272 12.38 1.08 11.22
CA ALA A 272 11.78 -0.15 10.68
C ALA A 272 12.84 -1.09 10.06
N LEU A 273 13.83 -0.53 9.36
CA LEU A 273 14.95 -1.30 8.80
C LEU A 273 15.84 -1.88 9.91
N GLN A 274 16.22 -1.10 10.91
CA GLN A 274 17.02 -1.58 12.05
C GLN A 274 16.31 -2.70 12.83
N LYS A 275 14.98 -2.57 13.01
CA LYS A 275 14.19 -3.59 13.70
C LYS A 275 14.09 -4.89 12.89
N ALA A 276 14.05 -4.80 11.57
CA ALA A 276 14.07 -5.96 10.68
C ALA A 276 15.33 -6.82 10.89
N GLU A 277 16.49 -6.21 11.09
CA GLU A 277 17.76 -6.89 11.37
C GLU A 277 17.77 -7.52 12.77
N ALA A 278 17.34 -6.75 13.78
CA ALA A 278 17.37 -7.18 15.17
C ALA A 278 16.49 -8.41 15.44
N GLY A 279 15.29 -8.46 14.84
CA GLY A 279 14.37 -9.60 14.99
C GLY A 279 14.91 -10.91 14.38
N HIS A 280 15.81 -10.82 13.40
CA HIS A 280 16.40 -11.99 12.77
C HIS A 280 17.53 -12.61 13.60
N SER A 281 18.22 -11.81 14.43
CA SER A 281 19.31 -12.26 15.29
C SER A 281 18.86 -13.11 16.49
N ILE A 282 17.56 -13.12 16.80
CA ILE A 282 16.98 -13.87 17.93
C ILE A 282 16.55 -15.30 17.53
N HIS A 283 16.46 -15.57 16.22
CA HIS A 283 15.97 -16.85 15.67
C HIS A 283 17.04 -17.69 14.93
N GLN A 284 18.31 -17.30 15.01
CA GLN A 284 19.47 -18.13 14.63
C GLN A 284 20.12 -18.73 15.86
#